data_AF-A0A292SMC6-F1
#
_entry.id   AF-A0A292SMC6-F1
#
_cell.length_a   1.000
_cell.length_b   1.000
_cell.length_c   1.000
_cell.angle_alpha   90.00
_cell.angle_beta   90.00
_cell.angle_gamma   90.00
#
_symmetry.space_group_name_H-M   'P 1'
#
loop_
_entity.id
_entity.type
_entity.pdbx_description
1 polymer ?
#
loop_
_entity_poly.entity_id
_entity_poly.type
_entity_poly.pdbx_seq_one_letter_code
_entity_poly.pdbx_strand_id
1 'polypeptide(L)'
;MMSYLGTIIGNITKSKLSALSKESAERIKSVEEENAFHSKTLEELFTEKYDYKGSEPDTIYVKNLLTGEPEAVKVDIEIKPDANFNFAQETYRLLDKEGHEAGKKNFSYRKMPGGKYVMYSGQMDNFSKIYGGVGIRLDQMHIERALQLGVDSIPRESLAKATLYHTKMGFVPIEKKLVQLKSINQVKNFTEEEFCYKAKSIPLNEFEPVIVQKGRKFYIDVNKTQTLTNLKMCKRQIEKTGFRRILYLDSTYTNLTLSGQELLRWKQIIKGHEILPKLSFILPKF
;
A
#
# COMPACT_ATOMS: atom_id res chain seq x y z
N MET A 1 40.34 31.44 -6.31
CA MET A 1 40.22 31.58 -4.85
C MET A 1 38.72 31.60 -4.52
N MET A 2 38.13 30.50 -4.02
CA MET A 2 36.74 30.56 -3.54
C MET A 2 36.72 31.45 -2.29
N SER A 3 35.86 32.47 -2.27
CA SER A 3 35.80 33.40 -1.14
C SER A 3 35.39 32.66 0.14
N TYR A 4 36.02 33.03 1.26
CA TYR A 4 35.79 32.44 2.58
C TYR A 4 34.29 32.44 2.97
N LEU A 5 33.56 33.49 2.55
CA LEU A 5 32.11 33.61 2.69
C LEU A 5 31.34 32.53 1.93
N GLY A 6 31.74 32.23 0.69
CA GLY A 6 31.10 31.19 -0.14
C GLY A 6 31.24 29.80 0.49
N THR A 7 32.39 29.51 1.09
CA THR A 7 32.65 28.27 1.83
C THR A 7 31.80 28.18 3.10
N ILE A 8 31.67 29.27 3.88
CA ILE A 8 30.85 29.31 5.09
C ILE A 8 29.36 29.14 4.76
N ILE A 9 28.83 29.88 3.77
CA ILE A 9 27.42 29.77 3.35
C ILE A 9 27.12 28.38 2.79
N GLY A 10 28.04 27.82 1.99
CA GLY A 10 27.93 26.45 1.49
C GLY A 10 27.87 25.42 2.62
N ASN A 11 28.71 25.58 3.65
CA ASN A 11 28.74 24.69 4.81
C ASN A 11 27.47 24.79 5.67
N ILE A 12 26.95 26.00 5.90
CA ILE A 12 25.67 26.22 6.62
C ILE A 12 24.49 25.62 5.85
N THR A 13 24.48 25.76 4.53
CA THR A 13 23.42 25.17 3.68
C THR A 13 23.45 23.65 3.73
N LYS A 14 24.65 23.07 3.67
CA LYS A 14 24.85 21.62 3.76
C LYS A 14 24.48 21.07 5.13
N SER A 15 24.83 21.75 6.22
CA SER A 15 24.49 21.30 7.58
C SER A 15 22.98 21.29 7.81
N LYS A 16 22.27 22.34 7.35
CA LYS A 16 20.80 22.41 7.40
C LYS A 16 20.11 21.31 6.60
N LEU A 17 20.55 21.06 5.36
CA LEU A 17 19.98 19.99 4.54
C LEU A 17 20.25 18.60 5.12
N SER A 18 21.41 18.41 5.78
CA SER A 18 21.71 17.17 6.48
C SER A 18 20.81 16.97 7.70
N ALA A 19 20.55 18.02 8.49
CA ALA A 19 19.59 17.96 9.60
C ALA A 19 18.18 17.59 9.12
N LEU A 20 17.66 18.29 8.10
CA LEU A 20 16.35 17.99 7.51
C LEU A 20 16.26 16.58 6.91
N SER A 21 17.37 16.07 6.37
CA SER A 21 17.42 14.70 5.86
C SER A 21 17.32 13.66 6.98
N LYS A 22 17.92 13.93 8.15
CA LYS A 22 17.79 13.07 9.33
C LYS A 22 16.38 13.09 9.88
N GLU A 23 15.80 14.28 10.05
CA GLU A 23 14.40 14.45 10.48
C GLU A 23 13.43 13.76 9.50
N SER A 24 13.69 13.83 8.20
CA SER A 24 12.89 13.14 7.18
C SER A 24 12.99 11.61 7.28
N ALA A 25 14.18 11.08 7.58
CA ALA A 25 14.36 9.65 7.80
C ALA A 25 13.61 9.18 9.06
N GLU A 26 13.66 9.95 10.14
CA GLU A 26 12.93 9.68 11.38
C GLU A 26 11.40 9.72 11.17
N ARG A 27 10.88 10.72 10.44
CA ARG A 27 9.45 10.80 10.11
C ARG A 27 8.97 9.60 9.29
N ILE A 28 9.74 9.17 8.28
CA ILE A 28 9.41 7.99 7.48
C ILE A 28 9.43 6.74 8.33
N LYS A 29 10.49 6.54 9.12
CA LYS A 29 10.63 5.39 10.02
C LYS A 29 9.49 5.33 11.04
N SER A 30 9.14 6.46 11.66
CA SER A 30 8.03 6.53 12.61
C SER A 30 6.71 6.09 11.97
N VAL A 31 6.46 6.47 10.72
CA VAL A 31 5.26 6.04 9.98
C VAL A 31 5.31 4.56 9.61
N GLU A 32 6.47 4.06 9.18
CA GLU A 32 6.66 2.64 8.91
C GLU A 32 6.41 1.81 10.18
N GLU A 33 6.92 2.25 11.33
CA GLU A 33 6.74 1.59 12.64
C GLU A 33 5.29 1.67 13.16
N GLU A 34 4.67 2.86 13.14
CA GLU A 34 3.28 3.04 13.58
C GLU A 34 2.29 2.22 12.72
N ASN A 35 2.64 2.00 11.46
CA ASN A 35 1.82 1.23 10.53
C ASN A 35 2.38 -0.16 10.24
N ALA A 36 3.32 -0.67 11.03
CA ALA A 36 3.99 -1.97 10.87
C ALA A 36 3.07 -3.19 11.14
N PHE A 37 1.81 -3.12 10.70
CA PHE A 37 0.69 -4.05 10.92
C PHE A 37 -0.08 -3.87 12.22
N HIS A 38 -0.89 -2.80 12.29
CA HIS A 38 -1.81 -2.55 13.41
C HIS A 38 -3.25 -2.29 12.91
N SER A 39 -3.90 -3.38 12.50
CA SER A 39 -5.31 -3.39 12.13
C SER A 39 -6.05 -4.41 12.97
N LYS A 40 -6.92 -3.94 13.87
CA LYS A 40 -7.81 -4.81 14.66
C LYS A 40 -8.64 -5.74 13.77
N THR A 41 -9.11 -5.25 12.63
CA THR A 41 -9.85 -6.08 11.68
C THR A 41 -8.96 -7.15 11.04
N LEU A 42 -7.69 -6.86 10.80
CA LEU A 42 -6.73 -7.87 10.33
C LEU A 42 -6.54 -8.94 11.41
N GLU A 43 -6.25 -8.53 12.64
CA GLU A 43 -6.05 -9.43 13.78
C GLU A 43 -7.29 -10.31 14.03
N GLU A 44 -8.50 -9.73 14.01
CA GLU A 44 -9.76 -10.46 14.17
C GLU A 44 -9.97 -11.52 13.07
N LEU A 45 -9.69 -11.18 11.80
CA LEU A 45 -9.90 -12.08 10.67
C LEU A 45 -8.95 -13.29 10.65
N PHE A 46 -7.81 -13.19 11.34
CA PHE A 46 -6.83 -14.27 11.49
C PHE A 46 -6.99 -14.96 12.84
N THR A 47 -8.22 -15.36 13.15
CA THR A 47 -8.59 -16.17 14.31
C THR A 47 -9.48 -17.33 13.87
N GLU A 48 -9.55 -18.38 14.68
CA GLU A 48 -10.41 -19.54 14.43
C GLU A 48 -11.90 -19.21 14.26
N LYS A 49 -12.34 -18.02 14.72
CA LYS A 49 -13.72 -17.53 14.54
C LYS A 49 -14.05 -17.26 13.08
N TYR A 50 -13.07 -16.80 12.31
CA TYR A 50 -13.23 -16.44 10.89
C TYR A 50 -12.63 -17.50 9.96
N ASP A 51 -12.18 -18.63 10.52
CA ASP A 51 -11.73 -19.75 9.72
C ASP A 51 -12.89 -20.46 9.06
N TYR A 52 -12.66 -20.81 7.81
CA TYR A 52 -13.54 -21.71 7.09
C TYR A 52 -13.47 -23.12 7.67
N LYS A 53 -14.61 -23.66 8.14
CA LYS A 53 -14.73 -24.96 8.82
C LYS A 53 -15.48 -26.05 8.03
N GLY A 54 -15.79 -25.85 6.74
CA GLY A 54 -16.65 -26.76 5.93
C GLY A 54 -18.07 -26.20 5.78
N SER A 55 -18.86 -26.39 4.72
CA SER A 55 -18.99 -27.47 3.72
C SER A 55 -18.81 -27.08 2.24
N GLU A 56 -18.69 -25.78 1.93
CA GLU A 56 -18.49 -25.24 0.56
C GLU A 56 -17.04 -24.81 0.30
N PRO A 57 -16.33 -25.42 -0.66
CA PRO A 57 -14.89 -25.28 -0.77
C PRO A 57 -14.42 -23.87 -1.14
N ASP A 58 -15.32 -23.01 -1.62
CA ASP A 58 -15.07 -21.65 -2.09
C ASP A 58 -15.59 -20.54 -1.17
N THR A 59 -15.86 -20.83 0.10
CA THR A 59 -16.40 -19.83 1.05
C THR A 59 -15.34 -19.36 2.06
N ILE A 60 -15.31 -18.05 2.32
CA ILE A 60 -14.49 -17.42 3.37
C ILE A 60 -15.34 -16.50 4.25
N TYR A 61 -14.81 -16.06 5.39
CA TYR A 61 -15.51 -15.13 6.27
C TYR A 61 -14.95 -13.70 6.23
N VAL A 62 -15.87 -12.75 6.19
CA VAL A 62 -15.65 -11.32 6.43
C VAL A 62 -16.42 -10.88 7.68
N LYS A 63 -16.19 -9.66 8.18
CA LYS A 63 -16.91 -9.13 9.34
C LYS A 63 -18.17 -8.40 8.90
N ASN A 64 -19.34 -8.81 9.37
CA ASN A 64 -20.52 -7.96 9.27
C ASN A 64 -20.38 -6.80 10.26
N LEU A 65 -20.38 -5.56 9.76
CA LEU A 65 -20.20 -4.36 10.57
C LEU A 65 -21.45 -3.95 11.36
N LEU A 66 -22.63 -4.48 11.00
CA LEU A 66 -23.89 -4.26 11.70
C LEU A 66 -24.00 -5.18 12.92
N THR A 67 -23.68 -6.46 12.77
CA THR A 67 -23.80 -7.46 13.84
C THR A 67 -22.51 -7.68 14.61
N GLY A 68 -21.35 -7.37 14.01
CA GLY A 68 -20.03 -7.73 14.55
C GLY A 68 -19.63 -9.19 14.31
N GLU A 69 -20.52 -9.99 13.72
CA GLU A 69 -20.33 -11.43 13.54
C GLU A 69 -19.69 -11.79 12.18
N PRO A 70 -19.09 -12.98 12.06
CA PRO A 70 -18.62 -13.50 10.78
C PRO A 70 -19.79 -13.66 9.80
N GLU A 71 -19.57 -13.23 8.57
CA GLU A 71 -20.48 -13.48 7.47
C GLU A 71 -19.73 -14.15 6.32
N ALA A 72 -20.33 -15.23 5.81
CA ALA A 72 -19.79 -16.01 4.72
C ALA A 72 -19.91 -15.24 3.41
N VAL A 73 -18.83 -15.23 2.63
CA VAL A 73 -18.78 -14.75 1.25
C VAL A 73 -18.13 -15.81 0.38
N LYS A 74 -18.65 -15.97 -0.84
CA LYS A 74 -18.12 -16.88 -1.83
C LYS A 74 -16.96 -16.23 -2.57
N VAL A 75 -15.91 -17.00 -2.85
CA VAL A 75 -14.76 -16.59 -3.64
C VAL A 75 -14.98 -17.04 -5.08
N ASP A 76 -14.90 -16.09 -6.01
CA ASP A 76 -14.86 -16.36 -7.45
C ASP A 76 -13.51 -15.87 -8.02
N ILE A 77 -12.87 -16.72 -8.83
CA ILE A 77 -11.54 -16.45 -9.40
C ILE A 77 -11.61 -16.68 -10.90
N GLU A 78 -11.25 -15.64 -11.66
CA GLU A 78 -11.11 -15.70 -13.12
C GLU A 78 -9.65 -15.45 -13.50
N ILE A 79 -9.11 -16.34 -14.34
CA ILE A 79 -7.70 -16.30 -14.80
C ILE A 79 -7.68 -16.24 -16.33
N LYS A 80 -7.02 -15.22 -16.88
CA LYS A 80 -6.83 -15.00 -18.32
C LYS A 80 -5.34 -15.01 -18.65
N PRO A 81 -4.77 -16.18 -18.99
CA PRO A 81 -3.40 -16.26 -19.46
C PRO A 81 -3.28 -15.78 -20.91
N ASP A 82 -2.10 -15.29 -21.29
CA ASP A 82 -1.72 -15.14 -22.70
C ASP A 82 -1.46 -16.53 -23.33
N ALA A 83 -1.38 -16.56 -24.67
CA ALA A 83 -1.22 -17.82 -25.42
C ALA A 83 0.03 -18.63 -25.01
N ASN A 84 1.05 -17.96 -24.47
CA ASN A 84 2.33 -18.55 -24.07
C ASN A 84 2.44 -18.78 -22.56
N PHE A 85 1.39 -18.54 -21.77
CA PHE A 85 1.37 -18.60 -20.30
C PHE A 85 2.50 -17.81 -19.62
N ASN A 86 3.03 -16.81 -20.32
CA ASN A 86 4.07 -15.91 -19.81
C ASN A 86 3.46 -14.69 -19.14
N PHE A 87 2.22 -14.36 -19.44
CA PHE A 87 1.46 -13.30 -18.79
C PHE A 87 0.11 -13.85 -18.36
N ALA A 88 -0.37 -13.44 -17.20
CA ALA A 88 -1.75 -13.72 -16.81
C ALA A 88 -2.35 -12.53 -16.09
N GLN A 89 -3.62 -12.31 -16.37
CA GLN A 89 -4.49 -11.42 -15.61
C GLN A 89 -5.40 -12.26 -14.71
N GLU A 90 -5.44 -11.94 -13.42
CA GLU A 90 -6.32 -12.59 -12.46
C GLU A 90 -7.30 -11.58 -11.88
N THR A 91 -8.54 -12.03 -11.72
CA THR A 91 -9.64 -11.29 -11.08
C THR A 91 -10.18 -12.12 -9.94
N TYR A 92 -10.08 -11.60 -8.72
CA TYR A 92 -10.65 -12.21 -7.53
C TYR A 92 -11.88 -11.41 -7.11
N ARG A 93 -13.00 -12.09 -6.88
CA ARG A 93 -14.26 -11.50 -6.43
C ARG A 93 -14.70 -12.17 -5.14
N LEU A 94 -15.28 -11.37 -4.24
CA LEU A 94 -16.01 -11.87 -3.09
C LEU A 94 -17.49 -11.58 -3.34
N LEU A 95 -18.32 -12.63 -3.35
CA LEU A 95 -19.75 -12.56 -3.58
C LEU A 95 -20.49 -12.77 -2.26
N ASP A 96 -21.48 -11.94 -1.98
CA ASP A 96 -22.36 -12.15 -0.83
C ASP A 96 -23.36 -13.30 -1.08
N LYS A 97 -24.17 -13.59 -0.07
CA LYS A 97 -25.20 -14.65 -0.14
C LYS A 97 -26.25 -14.44 -1.23
N GLU A 98 -26.42 -13.21 -1.72
CA GLU A 98 -27.35 -12.84 -2.80
C GLU A 98 -26.66 -12.89 -4.17
N GLY A 99 -25.35 -13.18 -4.21
CA GLY A 99 -24.54 -13.22 -5.42
C GLY A 99 -24.02 -11.86 -5.86
N HIS A 100 -24.18 -10.80 -5.05
CA HIS A 100 -23.65 -9.48 -5.38
C HIS A 100 -22.17 -9.37 -5.02
N GLU A 101 -21.39 -8.62 -5.82
CA GLU A 101 -19.98 -8.38 -5.52
C GLU A 101 -19.84 -7.53 -4.24
N ALA A 102 -19.32 -8.13 -3.17
CA ALA A 102 -18.89 -7.42 -1.97
C ALA A 102 -17.59 -6.64 -2.23
N GLY A 103 -16.70 -7.20 -3.05
CA GLY A 103 -15.48 -6.57 -3.51
C GLY A 103 -14.78 -7.36 -4.59
N LYS A 104 -13.85 -6.68 -5.27
CA LYS A 104 -13.14 -7.21 -6.43
C LYS A 104 -11.70 -6.72 -6.45
N LYS A 105 -10.79 -7.57 -6.92
CA LYS A 105 -9.40 -7.22 -7.17
C LYS A 105 -8.94 -7.78 -8.51
N ASN A 106 -8.43 -6.90 -9.37
CA ASN A 106 -7.79 -7.28 -10.63
C ASN A 106 -6.30 -7.06 -10.47
N PHE A 107 -5.47 -7.98 -10.94
CA PHE A 107 -4.02 -7.80 -11.02
C PHE A 107 -3.44 -8.67 -12.14
N SER A 108 -2.16 -8.50 -12.42
CA SER A 108 -1.48 -9.33 -13.42
C SER A 108 -0.06 -9.66 -12.99
N TYR A 109 0.50 -10.70 -13.59
CA TYR A 109 1.90 -11.07 -13.42
C TYR A 109 2.47 -11.59 -14.73
N ARG A 110 3.79 -11.54 -14.81
CA ARG A 110 4.56 -12.00 -15.96
C ARG A 110 5.73 -12.86 -15.53
N LYS A 111 5.98 -13.94 -16.26
CA LYS A 111 7.23 -14.72 -16.20
C LYS A 111 8.31 -14.01 -17.01
N MET A 112 9.39 -13.61 -16.35
CA MET A 112 10.53 -12.93 -16.95
C MET A 112 11.52 -13.94 -17.57
N PRO A 113 12.39 -13.51 -18.50
CA PRO A 113 13.54 -14.31 -18.91
C PRO A 113 14.37 -14.71 -17.68
N GLY A 114 14.59 -16.01 -17.49
CA GLY A 114 15.17 -16.57 -16.26
C GLY A 114 14.16 -17.21 -15.31
N GLY A 115 12.87 -17.22 -15.67
CA GLY A 115 11.84 -18.02 -15.00
C GLY A 115 11.20 -17.36 -13.77
N LYS A 116 11.73 -16.23 -13.30
CA LYS A 116 11.17 -15.46 -12.18
C LYS A 116 9.88 -14.75 -12.56
N TYR A 117 8.90 -14.72 -11.65
CA TYR A 117 7.67 -13.95 -11.83
C TYR A 117 7.81 -12.53 -11.29
N VAL A 118 7.15 -11.59 -11.96
CA VAL A 118 6.93 -10.21 -11.49
C VAL A 118 5.44 -9.92 -11.47
N MET A 119 4.98 -9.23 -10.43
CA MET A 119 3.59 -8.76 -10.33
C MET A 119 3.46 -7.30 -10.71
N TYR A 120 2.32 -6.95 -11.30
CA TYR A 120 1.94 -5.58 -11.59
C TYR A 120 0.84 -5.12 -10.65
N SER A 121 0.86 -3.83 -10.32
CA SER A 121 -0.20 -3.22 -9.54
C SER A 121 -1.52 -3.36 -10.27
N GLY A 122 -2.58 -3.55 -9.50
CA GLY A 122 -3.92 -3.70 -10.04
C GLY A 122 -4.96 -3.02 -9.16
N GLN A 123 -6.17 -2.93 -9.70
CA GLN A 123 -7.28 -2.20 -9.10
C GLN A 123 -7.99 -3.05 -8.05
N MET A 124 -8.48 -2.39 -7.01
CA MET A 124 -9.28 -3.02 -5.98
C MET A 124 -10.50 -2.14 -5.67
N ASP A 125 -11.66 -2.76 -5.75
CA ASP A 125 -12.95 -2.14 -5.50
C ASP A 125 -13.63 -2.83 -4.31
N ASN A 126 -14.22 -2.03 -3.43
CA ASN A 126 -15.02 -2.51 -2.31
C ASN A 126 -16.39 -1.84 -2.38
N PHE A 127 -17.38 -2.62 -2.78
CA PHE A 127 -18.74 -2.18 -3.09
C PHE A 127 -19.62 -2.19 -1.84
N SER A 128 -19.39 -3.09 -0.90
CA SER A 128 -20.18 -3.19 0.32
C SER A 128 -19.74 -2.20 1.39
N LYS A 129 -20.73 -1.55 2.02
CA LYS A 129 -20.53 -0.71 3.22
C LYS A 129 -20.77 -1.48 4.52
N ILE A 130 -21.40 -2.66 4.44
CA ILE A 130 -21.77 -3.46 5.61
C ILE A 130 -20.68 -4.50 5.94
N TYR A 131 -19.74 -4.77 5.03
CA TYR A 131 -18.67 -5.73 5.26
C TYR A 131 -17.33 -5.05 5.60
N GLY A 132 -16.77 -5.45 6.74
CA GLY A 132 -15.40 -5.18 7.15
C GLY A 132 -14.47 -6.29 6.67
N GLY A 133 -13.27 -5.91 6.25
CA GLY A 133 -12.22 -6.89 5.91
C GLY A 133 -12.28 -7.48 4.49
N VAL A 134 -13.21 -7.04 3.65
CA VAL A 134 -13.26 -7.39 2.20
C VAL A 134 -11.92 -7.14 1.52
N GLY A 135 -11.36 -5.92 1.68
CA GLY A 135 -10.04 -5.59 1.13
C GLY A 135 -8.92 -6.46 1.69
N ILE A 136 -8.99 -6.80 2.98
CA ILE A 136 -7.98 -7.64 3.66
C ILE A 136 -7.96 -9.04 3.05
N ARG A 137 -9.14 -9.66 2.84
CA ARG A 137 -9.24 -10.97 2.21
C ARG A 137 -8.79 -10.97 0.75
N LEU A 138 -9.12 -9.92 -0.01
CA LEU A 138 -8.64 -9.74 -1.38
C LEU A 138 -7.12 -9.56 -1.44
N ASP A 139 -6.54 -8.77 -0.53
CA ASP A 139 -5.08 -8.61 -0.44
C ASP A 139 -4.40 -9.89 0.07
N GLN A 140 -4.99 -10.62 1.01
CA GLN A 140 -4.51 -11.91 1.48
C GLN A 140 -4.35 -12.88 0.30
N MET A 141 -5.40 -13.09 -0.50
CA MET A 141 -5.33 -13.97 -1.67
C MET A 141 -4.27 -13.49 -2.68
N HIS A 142 -4.17 -12.19 -2.93
CA HIS A 142 -3.14 -11.64 -3.82
C HIS A 142 -1.72 -11.89 -3.30
N ILE A 143 -1.52 -11.79 -1.99
CA ILE A 143 -0.22 -12.05 -1.34
C ILE A 143 0.09 -13.55 -1.36
N GLU A 144 -0.88 -14.41 -1.05
CA GLU A 144 -0.74 -15.87 -1.20
C GLU A 144 -0.35 -16.25 -2.62
N ARG A 145 -0.95 -15.60 -3.63
CA ARG A 145 -0.59 -15.81 -5.04
C ARG A 145 0.85 -15.39 -5.33
N ALA A 146 1.29 -14.26 -4.78
CA ALA A 146 2.68 -13.80 -4.92
C ALA A 146 3.67 -14.79 -4.31
N LEU A 147 3.33 -15.34 -3.14
CA LEU A 147 4.15 -16.34 -2.45
C LEU A 147 4.23 -17.65 -3.24
N GLN A 148 3.12 -18.13 -3.83
CA GLN A 148 3.10 -19.31 -4.70
C GLN A 148 3.98 -19.12 -5.96
N LEU A 149 3.98 -17.91 -6.52
CA LEU A 149 4.77 -17.58 -7.71
C LEU A 149 6.23 -17.22 -7.40
N GLY A 150 6.63 -17.18 -6.12
CA GLY A 150 7.99 -16.80 -5.70
C GLY A 150 8.35 -15.36 -6.07
N VAL A 151 7.38 -14.44 -6.00
CA VAL A 151 7.57 -13.02 -6.33
C VAL A 151 8.23 -12.30 -5.16
N ASP A 152 9.31 -11.55 -5.44
CA ASP A 152 10.10 -10.85 -4.42
C ASP A 152 9.43 -9.56 -3.88
N SER A 153 8.51 -8.98 -4.66
CA SER A 153 7.93 -7.66 -4.39
C SER A 153 6.56 -7.47 -5.06
N ILE A 154 5.60 -6.92 -4.33
CA ILE A 154 4.25 -6.63 -4.81
C ILE A 154 4.04 -5.11 -4.91
N PRO A 155 4.00 -4.52 -6.11
CA PRO A 155 3.78 -3.07 -6.27
C PRO A 155 2.31 -2.66 -6.03
N ARG A 156 2.11 -1.45 -5.52
CA ARG A 156 0.79 -0.86 -5.29
C ARG A 156 0.76 0.62 -5.67
N GLU A 157 -0.21 0.97 -6.51
CA GLU A 157 -0.64 2.36 -6.67
C GLU A 157 -1.84 2.62 -5.76
N SER A 158 -1.61 3.35 -4.68
CA SER A 158 -2.61 3.64 -3.65
C SER A 158 -3.28 4.97 -3.92
N LEU A 159 -4.59 4.96 -4.14
CA LEU A 159 -5.41 6.18 -4.07
C LEU A 159 -5.20 6.87 -2.71
N ALA A 160 -5.30 8.20 -2.68
CA ALA A 160 -5.06 9.00 -1.47
C ALA A 160 -5.84 8.47 -0.26
N LYS A 161 -7.15 8.21 -0.43
CA LYS A 161 -8.05 7.67 0.61
C LYS A 161 -7.70 6.26 1.12
N ALA A 162 -6.94 5.48 0.33
CA ALA A 162 -6.56 4.12 0.65
C ALA A 162 -5.14 4.02 1.23
N THR A 163 -4.39 5.13 1.29
CA THR A 163 -2.99 5.15 1.72
C THR A 163 -2.84 4.57 3.12
N LEU A 164 -3.66 5.01 4.08
CA LEU A 164 -3.63 4.49 5.45
C LEU A 164 -3.97 3.00 5.53
N TYR A 165 -4.90 2.53 4.70
CA TYR A 165 -5.21 1.11 4.63
C TYR A 165 -4.00 0.31 4.13
N HIS A 166 -3.41 0.68 3.00
CA HIS A 166 -2.29 -0.06 2.43
C HIS A 166 -1.05 -0.03 3.33
N THR A 167 -0.74 1.09 3.98
CA THR A 167 0.39 1.12 4.93
C THR A 167 0.15 0.22 6.12
N LYS A 168 -1.08 0.14 6.66
CA LYS A 168 -1.44 -0.83 7.71
C LYS A 168 -1.36 -2.30 7.27
N MET A 169 -1.37 -2.54 5.96
CA MET A 169 -1.14 -3.85 5.34
C MET A 169 0.35 -4.08 5.01
N GLY A 170 1.24 -3.22 5.53
CA GLY A 170 2.69 -3.29 5.37
C GLY A 170 3.24 -2.83 4.03
N PHE A 171 2.42 -2.19 3.19
CA PHE A 171 2.94 -1.58 1.97
C PHE A 171 3.69 -0.29 2.34
N VAL A 172 4.99 -0.26 2.06
CA VAL A 172 5.88 0.86 2.37
C VAL A 172 6.09 1.76 1.15
N PRO A 173 6.24 3.09 1.32
CA PRO A 173 6.47 3.98 0.20
C PRO A 173 7.83 3.77 -0.45
N ILE A 174 7.83 3.58 -1.76
CA ILE A 174 9.06 3.51 -2.54
C ILE A 174 9.57 4.91 -2.87
N GLU A 175 10.88 5.02 -3.07
CA GLU A 175 11.43 6.22 -3.67
C GLU A 175 11.01 6.29 -5.14
N LYS A 176 10.22 7.30 -5.50
CA LYS A 176 9.77 7.52 -6.89
C LYS A 176 9.75 9.02 -7.17
N LYS A 177 10.53 9.43 -8.18
CA LYS A 177 10.81 10.83 -8.56
C LYS A 177 11.59 11.61 -7.50
N LEU A 178 12.91 11.64 -7.66
CA LEU A 178 13.81 12.47 -6.87
C LEU A 178 14.10 13.79 -7.59
N VAL A 179 13.96 14.91 -6.87
CA VAL A 179 14.33 16.22 -7.38
C VAL A 179 15.52 16.77 -6.60
N GLN A 180 16.63 17.02 -7.29
CA GLN A 180 17.87 17.43 -6.65
C GLN A 180 17.78 18.86 -6.10
N LEU A 181 18.19 19.03 -4.83
CA LEU A 181 18.37 20.32 -4.19
C LEU A 181 19.81 20.82 -4.38
N LYS A 182 19.94 22.08 -4.77
CA LYS A 182 21.20 22.86 -4.84
C LYS A 182 21.34 23.81 -3.66
N SER A 183 20.24 24.25 -3.04
CA SER A 183 20.25 25.08 -1.84
C SER A 183 18.99 24.90 -0.98
N ILE A 184 19.03 25.38 0.26
CA ILE A 184 17.91 25.31 1.20
C ILE A 184 16.68 26.11 0.73
N ASN A 185 16.89 27.21 0.02
CA ASN A 185 15.81 28.07 -0.48
C ASN A 185 14.93 27.35 -1.51
N GLN A 186 15.46 26.32 -2.19
CA GLN A 186 14.69 25.55 -3.16
C GLN A 186 13.66 24.63 -2.51
N VAL A 187 13.75 24.35 -1.21
CA VAL A 187 12.80 23.47 -0.53
C VAL A 187 11.39 24.06 -0.56
N LYS A 188 11.24 25.36 -0.23
CA LYS A 188 9.94 26.04 -0.20
C LYS A 188 9.35 26.20 -1.61
N ASN A 189 10.14 26.73 -2.53
CA ASN A 189 9.70 26.97 -3.91
C ASN A 189 9.28 25.68 -4.62
N PHE A 190 10.02 24.58 -4.37
CA PHE A 190 9.68 23.28 -4.94
C PHE A 190 8.33 22.77 -4.44
N THR A 191 8.03 22.91 -3.15
CA THR A 191 6.74 22.50 -2.60
C THR A 191 5.59 23.21 -3.31
N GLU A 192 5.73 24.51 -3.53
CA GLU A 192 4.71 25.33 -4.20
C GLU A 192 4.52 24.91 -5.66
N GLU A 193 5.60 24.72 -6.43
CA GLU A 193 5.54 24.39 -7.86
C GLU A 193 5.10 22.94 -8.13
N GLU A 194 5.67 21.96 -7.43
CA GLU A 194 5.41 20.54 -7.69
C GLU A 194 4.07 20.09 -7.11
N PHE A 195 3.68 20.61 -5.94
CA PHE A 195 2.47 20.18 -5.27
C PHE A 195 1.25 21.04 -5.57
N CYS A 196 1.32 22.23 -6.17
CA CYS A 196 0.10 23.00 -6.51
C CYS A 196 -0.91 22.18 -7.33
N TYR A 197 -0.44 21.36 -8.27
CA TYR A 197 -1.30 20.50 -9.08
C TYR A 197 -1.63 19.15 -8.41
N LYS A 198 -0.78 18.65 -7.51
CA LYS A 198 -0.99 17.36 -6.79
C LYS A 198 -1.84 17.50 -5.54
N ALA A 199 -1.79 18.67 -4.93
CA ALA A 199 -2.46 19.03 -3.69
C ALA A 199 -3.97 19.00 -3.84
N LYS A 200 -4.48 19.44 -5.01
CA LYS A 200 -5.91 19.55 -5.29
C LYS A 200 -6.63 20.31 -4.16
N SER A 201 -7.35 19.63 -3.26
CA SER A 201 -8.02 20.28 -2.12
C SER A 201 -7.20 20.32 -0.82
N ILE A 202 -6.07 19.62 -0.75
CA ILE A 202 -5.19 19.63 0.41
C ILE A 202 -4.39 20.95 0.44
N PRO A 203 -4.39 21.70 1.55
CA PRO A 203 -3.56 22.91 1.68
C PRO A 203 -2.06 22.64 1.47
N LEU A 204 -1.35 23.50 0.74
CA LEU A 204 0.08 23.29 0.41
C LEU A 204 1.00 23.22 1.64
N ASN A 205 0.63 23.88 2.73
CA ASN A 205 1.37 23.82 4.00
C ASN A 205 1.32 22.43 4.66
N GLU A 206 0.45 21.52 4.21
CA GLU A 206 0.43 20.13 4.65
C GLU A 206 1.46 19.25 3.92
N PHE A 207 2.11 19.77 2.87
CA PHE A 207 3.16 19.08 2.13
C PHE A 207 4.53 19.41 2.71
N GLU A 208 4.89 18.68 3.76
CA GLU A 208 6.22 18.79 4.37
C GLU A 208 7.23 17.92 3.59
N PRO A 209 8.22 18.50 2.88
CA PRO A 209 9.10 17.73 2.01
C PRO A 209 9.92 16.68 2.74
N VAL A 210 10.03 15.50 2.14
CA VAL A 210 10.94 14.43 2.56
C VAL A 210 12.27 14.64 1.86
N ILE A 211 13.29 15.02 2.61
CA ILE A 211 14.64 15.23 2.09
C ILE A 211 15.46 13.95 2.28
N VAL A 212 16.07 13.48 1.19
CA VAL A 212 16.98 12.33 1.21
C VAL A 212 18.38 12.76 0.78
N GLN A 213 19.39 12.29 1.52
CA GLN A 213 20.79 12.49 1.18
C GLN A 213 21.33 11.27 0.44
N LYS A 214 21.86 11.47 -0.77
CA LYS A 214 22.59 10.44 -1.52
C LYS A 214 24.01 10.91 -1.79
N GLY A 215 24.96 10.31 -1.07
CA GLY A 215 26.35 10.76 -1.06
C GLY A 215 26.45 12.22 -0.61
N ARG A 216 26.93 13.09 -1.50
CA ARG A 216 27.09 14.53 -1.23
C ARG A 216 25.91 15.39 -1.68
N LYS A 217 24.89 14.80 -2.29
CA LYS A 217 23.74 15.50 -2.87
C LYS A 217 22.48 15.27 -2.03
N PHE A 218 21.57 16.24 -2.07
CA PHE A 218 20.27 16.20 -1.40
C PHE A 218 19.17 16.21 -2.44
N TYR A 219 18.06 15.54 -2.13
CA TYR A 219 16.91 15.43 -3.01
C TYR A 219 15.62 15.54 -2.21
N ILE A 220 14.55 16.02 -2.84
CA ILE A 220 13.19 15.84 -2.35
C ILE A 220 12.64 14.56 -2.97
N ASP A 221 12.13 13.67 -2.13
CA ASP A 221 11.37 12.49 -2.56
C ASP A 221 9.87 12.86 -2.65
N VAL A 222 9.39 13.03 -3.88
CA VAL A 222 8.03 13.49 -4.16
C VAL A 222 7.00 12.45 -3.70
N ASN A 223 7.27 11.16 -3.93
CA ASN A 223 6.34 10.10 -3.57
C ASN A 223 6.23 9.92 -2.05
N LYS A 224 7.36 9.96 -1.32
CA LYS A 224 7.33 9.89 0.14
C LYS A 224 6.67 11.12 0.76
N THR A 225 6.93 12.31 0.23
CA THR A 225 6.24 13.54 0.65
C THR A 225 4.72 13.40 0.48
N GLN A 226 4.25 12.99 -0.71
CA GLN A 226 2.84 12.75 -0.97
C GLN A 226 2.22 11.68 -0.06
N THR A 227 2.97 10.62 0.23
CA THR A 227 2.52 9.52 1.10
C THR A 227 2.29 10.01 2.52
N LEU A 228 3.26 10.72 3.09
CA LEU A 228 3.15 11.27 4.44
C LEU A 228 1.98 12.26 4.56
N THR A 229 1.80 13.14 3.57
CA THR A 229 0.68 14.07 3.53
C THR A 229 -0.67 13.33 3.46
N ASN A 230 -0.79 12.34 2.58
CA ASN A 230 -2.01 11.53 2.47
C ASN A 230 -2.33 10.83 3.80
N LEU A 231 -1.33 10.24 4.47
CA LEU A 231 -1.51 9.59 5.77
C LEU A 231 -1.96 10.58 6.85
N LYS A 232 -1.33 11.75 6.93
CA LYS A 232 -1.70 12.83 7.86
C LYS A 232 -3.16 13.23 7.67
N MET A 233 -3.60 13.41 6.42
CA MET A 233 -4.99 13.76 6.10
C MET A 233 -5.96 12.63 6.41
N CYS A 234 -5.58 11.38 6.09
CA CYS A 234 -6.36 10.20 6.41
C CYS A 234 -6.65 10.10 7.92
N LYS A 235 -5.61 10.25 8.75
CA LYS A 235 -5.74 10.18 10.22
C LYS A 235 -6.63 11.29 10.77
N ARG A 236 -6.39 12.55 10.38
CA ARG A 236 -7.21 13.69 10.78
C ARG A 236 -8.68 13.53 10.40
N GLN A 237 -8.96 12.96 9.23
CA GLN A 237 -10.34 12.72 8.80
C GLN A 237 -11.01 11.64 9.63
N ILE A 238 -10.31 10.56 9.99
CA ILE A 238 -10.82 9.53 10.91
C ILE A 238 -11.09 10.13 12.29
N GLU A 239 -10.16 10.90 12.84
CA GLU A 239 -10.31 11.58 14.13
C GLU A 239 -11.50 12.54 14.14
N LYS A 240 -11.66 13.35 13.08
CA LYS A 240 -12.74 14.33 12.97
C LYS A 240 -14.12 13.70 12.80
N THR A 241 -14.20 12.61 12.03
CA THR A 241 -15.51 12.05 11.62
C THR A 241 -15.93 10.82 12.41
N GLY A 242 -15.00 10.17 13.11
CA GLY A 242 -15.23 8.87 13.75
C GLY A 242 -15.46 7.72 12.76
N PHE A 243 -15.42 7.96 11.45
CA PHE A 243 -15.64 6.91 10.45
C PHE A 243 -14.44 5.99 10.32
N ARG A 244 -14.72 4.69 10.22
CA ARG A 244 -13.71 3.64 10.00
C ARG A 244 -13.15 3.62 8.57
N ARG A 245 -13.83 4.27 7.62
CA ARG A 245 -13.47 4.30 6.19
C ARG A 245 -13.40 5.73 5.69
N ILE A 246 -12.36 6.03 4.92
CA ILE A 246 -12.22 7.31 4.22
C ILE A 246 -12.91 7.18 2.86
N LEU A 247 -14.03 7.89 2.70
CA LEU A 247 -14.83 7.83 1.47
C LEU A 247 -14.21 8.68 0.36
N TYR A 248 -13.67 9.83 0.73
CA TYR A 248 -13.12 10.82 -0.19
C TYR A 248 -11.93 11.52 0.45
N LEU A 249 -10.82 11.57 -0.30
CA LEU A 249 -9.67 12.43 -0.05
C LEU A 249 -9.16 12.86 -1.43
N ASP A 250 -9.23 14.15 -1.71
CA ASP A 250 -8.89 14.67 -3.02
C ASP A 250 -7.39 14.98 -3.11
N SER A 251 -6.62 13.98 -3.51
CA SER A 251 -5.21 14.13 -3.85
C SER A 251 -4.80 13.09 -4.88
N THR A 252 -3.52 13.08 -5.25
CA THR A 252 -2.99 12.10 -6.19
C THR A 252 -2.64 10.77 -5.50
N TYR A 253 -2.43 9.74 -6.32
CA TYR A 253 -2.03 8.42 -5.85
C TYR A 253 -0.58 8.40 -5.37
N THR A 254 -0.25 7.38 -4.58
CA THR A 254 1.09 7.13 -4.05
C THR A 254 1.55 5.74 -4.47
N ASN A 255 2.85 5.55 -4.55
CA ASN A 255 3.46 4.30 -4.97
C ASN A 255 4.06 3.62 -3.76
N LEU A 256 3.58 2.42 -3.47
CA LEU A 256 3.99 1.62 -2.35
C LEU A 256 4.44 0.25 -2.84
N THR A 257 5.15 -0.49 -2.01
CA THR A 257 5.52 -1.87 -2.27
C THR A 257 5.41 -2.71 -1.01
N LEU A 258 5.06 -3.98 -1.18
CA LEU A 258 5.21 -4.99 -0.14
C LEU A 258 6.33 -5.94 -0.56
N SER A 259 7.41 -5.99 0.21
CA SER A 259 8.62 -6.76 -0.11
C SER A 259 9.37 -7.13 1.17
N GLY A 260 10.46 -7.89 1.07
CA GLY A 260 11.41 -8.07 2.18
C GLY A 260 10.76 -8.63 3.45
N GLN A 261 11.02 -8.01 4.60
CA GLN A 261 10.56 -8.50 5.91
C GLN A 261 9.04 -8.43 6.06
N GLU A 262 8.39 -7.44 5.45
CA GLU A 262 6.95 -7.21 5.49
C GLU A 262 6.22 -8.32 4.73
N LEU A 263 6.74 -8.73 3.57
CA LEU A 263 6.20 -9.87 2.82
C LEU A 263 6.43 -11.20 3.57
N LEU A 264 7.58 -11.38 4.22
CA LEU A 264 7.84 -12.55 5.07
C LEU A 264 6.92 -12.59 6.30
N ARG A 265 6.61 -11.44 6.89
CA ARG A 265 5.69 -11.32 8.01
C ARG A 265 4.26 -11.70 7.62
N TRP A 266 3.82 -11.31 6.42
CA TRP A 266 2.56 -11.80 5.87
C TRP A 266 2.47 -13.33 5.81
N LYS A 267 3.54 -14.00 5.35
CA LYS A 267 3.61 -15.47 5.34
C LYS A 267 3.40 -16.08 6.74
N GLN A 268 3.86 -15.40 7.79
CA GLN A 268 3.65 -15.84 9.18
C GLN A 268 2.21 -15.60 9.64
N ILE A 269 1.63 -14.44 9.33
CA ILE A 269 0.27 -14.04 9.74
C ILE A 269 -0.79 -14.97 9.12
N ILE A 270 -0.66 -15.30 7.84
CA ILE A 270 -1.65 -16.12 7.12
C ILE A 270 -1.51 -17.61 7.41
N LYS A 271 -0.45 -18.04 8.09
CA LYS A 271 -0.17 -19.45 8.32
C LYS A 271 -1.31 -20.10 9.12
N GLY A 272 -1.91 -21.16 8.58
CA GLY A 272 -3.11 -21.81 9.14
C GLY A 272 -4.43 -21.18 8.71
N HIS A 273 -4.40 -19.98 8.15
CA HIS A 273 -5.55 -19.21 7.69
C HIS A 273 -5.56 -19.03 6.15
N GLU A 274 -4.77 -19.82 5.43
CA GLU A 274 -4.62 -19.68 3.97
C GLU A 274 -5.95 -19.94 3.24
N ILE A 275 -6.17 -19.20 2.15
CA ILE A 275 -7.38 -19.29 1.33
C ILE A 275 -7.09 -20.07 0.05
N LEU A 276 -6.12 -19.64 -0.74
CA LEU A 276 -5.84 -20.18 -2.07
C LEU A 276 -5.54 -21.68 -2.10
N PRO A 277 -4.79 -22.28 -1.14
CA PRO A 277 -4.58 -23.73 -1.12
C PRO A 277 -5.88 -24.53 -0.99
N LYS A 278 -6.88 -23.99 -0.29
CA LYS A 278 -8.21 -24.60 -0.14
C LYS A 278 -9.03 -24.51 -1.44
N LEU A 279 -8.64 -23.59 -2.33
CA LEU A 279 -9.20 -23.37 -3.67
C LEU A 279 -8.38 -24.05 -4.79
N SER A 280 -7.54 -25.03 -4.45
CA SER A 280 -6.58 -25.64 -5.39
C SER A 280 -7.20 -26.31 -6.63
N PHE A 281 -8.51 -26.54 -6.66
CA PHE A 281 -9.24 -27.00 -7.84
C PHE A 281 -9.51 -25.90 -8.88
N ILE A 282 -9.38 -24.62 -8.51
CA ILE A 282 -9.61 -23.45 -9.38
C ILE A 282 -8.29 -22.92 -9.96
N LEU A 283 -7.16 -23.13 -9.27
CA LEU A 283 -5.87 -22.59 -9.67
C LEU A 283 -5.11 -23.54 -10.61
N PRO A 284 -4.38 -23.03 -11.62
CA PRO A 284 -3.48 -23.84 -12.42
C PRO A 284 -2.39 -24.45 -11.52
N LYS A 285 -2.09 -25.74 -11.71
CA LYS A 285 -0.93 -26.38 -11.08
C LYS A 285 0.32 -25.88 -11.82
N PHE A 286 1.19 -25.17 -11.11
CA PHE A 286 2.50 -24.73 -11.62
C PHE A 286 3.60 -25.65 -11.13
#